data_AF-A0A6G2K311-F1
#
_entry.id   AF-A0A6G2K311-F1
#
_cell.length_a   1.000
_cell.length_b   1.000
_cell.length_c   1.000
_cell.angle_alpha   90.00
_cell.angle_beta   90.00
_cell.angle_gamma   90.00
#
_symmetry.space_group_name_H-M   'P 1'
#
loop_
_entity.id
_entity.type
_entity.pdbx_description
1 polymer ?
#
loop_
_entity_poly.entity_id
_entity_poly.type
_entity_poly.pdbx_seq_one_letter_code
_entity_poly.pdbx_strand_id
1 'polypeptide(L)'
;MGEGTDRVAREQFLTQFLTLVIQAGQTSASQTLTAYSDDDALSDGTLVAWIAAGEGYTLGDPSGVTLPLLDGAAVPEVSVTAGSGVTEGGDAMFTITASPAPAADLAVSVTVSASGDVGVATGQQTVTVPTTGSVTLTVATSDDNTDES
;
A
#
# COMPACT_ATOMS: atom_id res chain seq x y z
N MET A 1 -23.45 -9.64 -3.32
CA MET A 1 -23.77 -8.21 -3.11
C MET A 1 -23.59 -7.92 -1.64
N GLY A 2 -22.38 -7.51 -1.26
CA GLY A 2 -22.04 -7.13 0.11
C GLY A 2 -21.55 -5.69 0.11
N GLU A 3 -22.42 -4.77 -0.28
CA GLU A 3 -22.20 -3.35 -0.01
C GLU A 3 -22.50 -3.13 1.48
N GLY A 4 -21.48 -2.89 2.30
CA GLY A 4 -21.71 -2.82 3.75
C GLY A 4 -20.76 -2.01 4.60
N THR A 5 -19.54 -1.68 4.16
CA THR A 5 -18.59 -0.95 5.02
C THR A 5 -17.78 0.14 4.32
N ASP A 6 -17.70 0.13 3.00
CA ASP A 6 -16.85 1.09 2.29
C ASP A 6 -17.49 2.49 2.10
N ARG A 7 -18.70 2.75 2.61
CA ARG A 7 -19.20 4.14 2.67
C ARG A 7 -18.56 4.96 3.79
N VAL A 8 -17.69 4.35 4.60
CA VAL A 8 -17.10 5.00 5.79
C VAL A 8 -15.76 5.69 5.47
N ALA A 9 -15.03 5.32 4.42
CA ALA A 9 -13.72 5.93 4.09
C ALA A 9 -13.82 7.25 3.28
N ARG A 10 -14.91 7.44 2.52
CA ARG A 10 -15.04 8.56 1.57
C ARG A 10 -15.44 9.92 2.18
N GLU A 11 -15.79 10.00 3.47
CA GLU A 11 -16.40 11.23 4.05
C GLU A 11 -15.99 11.55 5.51
N GLN A 12 -14.83 11.12 6.03
CA GLN A 12 -14.54 11.29 7.47
C GLN A 12 -14.05 12.68 7.91
N PHE A 13 -13.88 13.64 6.99
CA PHE A 13 -13.75 15.05 7.37
C PHE A 13 -15.00 15.83 6.97
N LEU A 14 -16.18 15.35 7.39
CA LEU A 14 -17.32 16.25 7.55
C LEU A 14 -16.89 17.41 8.44
N THR A 15 -17.32 18.63 8.10
CA THR A 15 -17.10 19.81 8.94
C THR A 15 -17.68 19.54 10.33
N GLN A 16 -16.82 19.22 11.29
CA GLN A 16 -17.20 19.08 12.69
C GLN A 16 -17.04 20.44 13.37
N PHE A 17 -18.13 20.91 13.99
CA PHE A 17 -18.06 22.02 14.94
C PHE A 17 -17.73 21.44 16.31
N LEU A 18 -16.55 21.79 16.83
CA LEU A 18 -16.12 21.41 18.16
C LEU A 18 -15.97 22.65 19.04
N THR A 19 -16.48 22.56 20.26
CA THR A 19 -16.24 23.58 21.29
C THR A 19 -15.02 23.22 22.12
N LEU A 20 -14.02 24.10 22.14
CA LEU A 20 -12.85 23.99 23.01
C LEU A 20 -12.92 25.06 24.11
N VAL A 21 -12.80 24.65 25.37
CA VAL A 21 -12.89 25.57 26.52
C VAL A 21 -11.51 25.86 27.09
N ILE A 22 -11.09 27.13 27.05
CA ILE A 22 -9.94 27.62 27.82
C ILE A 22 -10.43 27.94 29.24
N GLN A 23 -9.92 27.20 30.22
CA GLN A 23 -10.33 27.35 31.62
C GLN A 23 -9.90 28.70 32.19
N ALA A 24 -10.61 29.20 33.21
CA ALA A 24 -10.27 30.44 33.89
C ALA A 24 -8.82 30.40 34.42
N GLY A 25 -8.05 31.46 34.16
CA GLY A 25 -6.63 31.54 34.52
C GLY A 25 -5.66 30.90 33.52
N GLN A 26 -6.16 30.21 32.50
CA GLN A 26 -5.35 29.64 31.42
C GLN A 26 -5.34 30.55 30.18
N THR A 27 -4.26 30.46 29.40
CA THR A 27 -4.13 31.14 28.10
C THR A 27 -4.21 30.19 26.91
N SER A 28 -4.33 28.89 27.17
CA SER A 28 -4.34 27.86 26.15
C SER A 28 -5.22 26.67 26.54
N ALA A 29 -5.71 25.99 25.52
CA ALA A 29 -6.33 24.68 25.57
C ALA A 29 -5.89 23.90 24.32
N SER A 30 -5.91 22.57 24.39
CA SER A 30 -5.55 21.71 23.28
C SER A 30 -6.65 20.70 22.99
N GLN A 31 -6.75 20.31 21.73
CA GLN A 31 -7.57 19.20 21.27
C GLN A 31 -6.74 18.34 20.34
N THR A 32 -6.80 17.03 20.52
CA THR A 32 -6.24 16.07 19.58
C THR A 32 -7.30 15.64 18.58
N LEU A 33 -6.94 15.66 17.29
CA LEU A 33 -7.69 15.02 16.22
C LEU A 33 -6.88 13.82 15.74
N THR A 34 -7.52 12.66 15.61
CA THR A 34 -6.88 11.44 15.12
C THR A 34 -7.24 11.27 13.66
N ALA A 35 -6.25 11.26 12.78
CA ALA A 35 -6.43 10.83 11.40
C ALA A 35 -6.57 9.29 11.37
N TYR A 36 -7.47 8.79 10.53
CA TYR A 36 -7.55 7.37 10.25
C TYR A 36 -6.55 7.03 9.14
N SER A 37 -5.77 5.97 9.34
CA SER A 37 -4.92 5.38 8.32
C SER A 37 -5.54 4.08 7.86
N ASP A 38 -5.59 3.86 6.55
CA ASP A 38 -5.80 2.55 5.96
C ASP A 38 -4.56 2.15 5.14
N ASP A 39 -4.66 1.00 4.49
CA ASP A 39 -3.58 0.42 3.71
C ASP A 39 -3.66 0.79 2.22
N ASP A 40 -4.67 1.56 1.83
CA ASP A 40 -4.89 1.94 0.45
C ASP A 40 -4.03 3.14 0.10
N ALA A 41 -3.31 3.04 -1.02
CA ALA A 41 -2.58 4.19 -1.55
C ALA A 41 -3.58 5.27 -1.97
N LEU A 42 -3.51 6.41 -1.29
CA LEU A 42 -4.34 7.59 -1.51
C LEU A 42 -3.47 8.80 -1.86
N SER A 43 -4.09 9.85 -2.41
CA SER A 43 -3.42 11.13 -2.57
C SER A 43 -3.31 11.85 -1.23
N ASP A 44 -2.17 12.52 -0.99
CA ASP A 44 -2.02 13.47 0.09
C ASP A 44 -3.20 14.47 0.13
N GLY A 45 -3.66 14.78 1.34
CA GLY A 45 -4.74 15.70 1.61
C GLY A 45 -4.33 16.84 2.54
N THR A 46 -5.33 17.60 2.98
CA THR A 46 -5.13 18.72 3.93
C THR A 46 -6.24 18.74 4.96
N LEU A 47 -5.85 19.01 6.21
CA LEU A 47 -6.76 19.35 7.30
C LEU A 47 -6.72 20.86 7.52
N VAL A 48 -7.87 21.51 7.59
CA VAL A 48 -7.95 22.94 7.87
C VAL A 48 -8.78 23.18 9.12
N ALA A 49 -8.27 24.02 10.01
CA ALA A 49 -8.95 24.44 11.23
C ALA A 49 -9.09 25.97 11.25
N TRP A 50 -10.25 26.45 11.69
CA TRP A 50 -10.57 27.88 11.84
C TRP A 50 -11.22 28.12 13.19
N ILE A 51 -10.86 29.25 13.81
CA ILE A 51 -11.56 29.77 14.98
C ILE A 51 -12.73 30.61 14.48
N ALA A 52 -13.95 30.19 14.82
CA ALA A 52 -15.16 30.97 14.52
C ALA A 52 -15.16 32.28 15.32
N ALA A 53 -15.83 33.32 14.81
CA ALA A 53 -16.06 34.53 15.60
C ALA A 53 -17.05 34.27 16.74
N GLY A 54 -16.90 34.99 17.85
CA GLY A 54 -17.79 34.87 19.00
C GLY A 54 -17.69 36.07 19.94
N GLU A 55 -18.44 36.01 21.03
CA GLU A 55 -18.45 37.03 22.07
C GLU A 55 -17.34 36.80 23.09
N GLY A 56 -16.77 37.88 23.64
CA GLY A 56 -15.76 37.81 24.70
C GLY A 56 -14.32 37.58 24.22
N TYR A 57 -14.07 37.50 22.91
CA TYR A 57 -12.74 37.45 22.32
C TYR A 57 -12.67 38.16 20.97
N THR A 58 -11.46 38.47 20.52
CA THR A 58 -11.18 38.91 19.14
C THR A 58 -10.30 37.87 18.47
N LEU A 59 -10.48 37.68 17.16
CA LEU A 59 -9.64 36.76 16.39
C LEU A 59 -8.27 37.40 16.16
N GLY A 60 -7.22 36.61 16.35
CA GLY A 60 -5.87 36.98 15.92
C GLY A 60 -5.59 36.57 14.47
N ASP A 61 -4.44 37.01 13.96
CA ASP A 61 -3.96 36.64 12.64
C ASP A 61 -2.73 35.72 12.73
N PRO A 62 -2.78 34.48 12.21
CA PRO A 62 -3.90 33.88 11.49
C PRO A 62 -4.98 33.31 12.44
N SER A 63 -6.25 33.37 12.03
CA SER A 63 -7.38 32.71 12.73
C SER A 63 -7.66 31.29 12.26
N GLY A 64 -6.88 30.80 11.29
CA GLY A 64 -6.97 29.45 10.75
C GLY A 64 -5.62 28.91 10.32
N VAL A 65 -5.49 27.60 10.36
CA VAL A 65 -4.27 26.86 10.06
C VAL A 65 -4.59 25.68 9.16
N THR A 66 -3.69 25.40 8.23
CA THR A 66 -3.73 24.22 7.36
C THR A 66 -2.61 23.27 7.76
N LEU A 67 -2.92 21.99 7.88
CA LEU A 67 -1.98 20.92 8.13
C LEU A 67 -2.04 19.94 6.94
N PRO A 68 -0.90 19.47 6.41
CA PRO A 68 -0.90 18.38 5.45
C PRO A 68 -1.35 17.08 6.13
N LEU A 69 -2.17 16.32 5.42
CA LEU A 69 -2.48 14.92 5.75
C LEU A 69 -1.78 14.08 4.69
N LEU A 70 -0.70 13.42 5.08
CA LEU A 70 0.08 12.62 4.15
C LEU A 70 -0.47 11.21 4.11
N ASP A 71 -0.50 10.61 2.92
CA ASP A 71 -0.74 9.18 2.80
C ASP A 71 0.42 8.40 3.43
N GLY A 72 0.08 7.43 4.26
CA GLY A 72 1.02 6.53 4.90
C GLY A 72 1.26 5.23 4.12
N ALA A 73 0.41 4.92 3.13
CA ALA A 73 0.51 3.71 2.34
C ALA A 73 1.65 3.82 1.31
N ALA A 74 2.63 2.92 1.42
CA ALA A 74 3.73 2.86 0.48
C ALA A 74 3.42 1.84 -0.63
N VAL A 75 3.55 2.28 -1.88
CA VAL A 75 3.39 1.39 -3.04
C VAL A 75 4.61 0.45 -3.14
N PRO A 76 4.43 -0.89 -3.14
CA PRO A 76 5.54 -1.83 -3.25
C PRO A 76 6.24 -1.77 -4.60
N GLU A 77 7.58 -1.74 -4.59
CA GLU A 77 8.40 -2.04 -5.75
C GLU A 77 8.61 -3.55 -5.88
N VAL A 78 8.29 -4.14 -7.03
CA VAL A 78 8.40 -5.58 -7.28
C VAL A 78 9.68 -5.89 -8.06
N SER A 79 10.47 -6.84 -7.56
CA SER A 79 11.70 -7.34 -8.17
C SER A 79 11.70 -8.86 -8.27
N VAL A 80 12.57 -9.41 -9.11
CA VAL A 80 12.77 -10.86 -9.27
C VAL A 80 14.25 -11.19 -9.21
N THR A 81 14.58 -12.26 -8.49
CA THR A 81 15.93 -12.84 -8.47
C THR A 81 15.87 -14.30 -8.86
N ALA A 82 16.89 -14.77 -9.57
CA ALA A 82 17.01 -16.18 -9.96
C ALA A 82 17.72 -17.00 -8.88
N GLY A 83 17.34 -18.25 -8.75
CA GLY A 83 18.09 -19.28 -8.03
C GLY A 83 19.32 -19.75 -8.80
N SER A 84 19.89 -20.88 -8.38
CA SER A 84 20.98 -21.53 -9.12
C SER A 84 20.50 -22.07 -10.47
N GLY A 85 21.45 -22.22 -11.41
CA GLY A 85 21.18 -22.96 -12.65
C GLY A 85 20.75 -24.39 -12.36
N VAL A 86 19.91 -24.93 -13.24
CA VAL A 86 19.37 -26.29 -13.14
C VAL A 86 19.78 -27.11 -14.36
N THR A 87 19.90 -28.41 -14.16
CA THR A 87 19.98 -29.39 -15.26
C THR A 87 18.56 -29.71 -15.72
N GLU A 88 18.45 -30.24 -16.93
CA GLU A 88 17.25 -30.91 -17.43
C GLU A 88 16.64 -31.85 -16.36
N GLY A 89 15.30 -31.86 -16.27
CA GLY A 89 14.55 -32.53 -15.20
C GLY A 89 14.50 -31.82 -13.84
N GLY A 90 15.12 -30.66 -13.71
CA GLY A 90 15.22 -29.89 -12.48
C GLY A 90 14.21 -28.73 -12.36
N ASP A 91 14.06 -28.22 -11.14
CA ASP A 91 13.18 -27.09 -10.83
C ASP A 91 13.92 -25.76 -10.83
N ALA A 92 13.69 -24.92 -11.84
CA ALA A 92 14.19 -23.55 -11.84
C ALA A 92 13.38 -22.70 -10.84
N MET A 93 14.08 -22.00 -9.94
CA MET A 93 13.45 -21.20 -8.89
C MET A 93 13.69 -19.71 -9.13
N PHE A 94 12.62 -18.92 -8.98
CA PHE A 94 12.67 -17.46 -9.01
C PHE A 94 12.03 -16.91 -7.74
N THR A 95 12.66 -15.94 -7.11
CA THR A 95 12.10 -15.26 -5.93
C THR A 95 11.56 -13.92 -6.35
N ILE A 96 10.25 -13.73 -6.22
CA ILE A 96 9.58 -12.44 -6.42
C ILE A 96 9.54 -11.74 -5.06
N THR A 97 9.98 -10.48 -5.02
CA THR A 97 10.01 -9.69 -3.78
C THR A 97 9.35 -8.33 -4.01
N ALA A 98 8.47 -7.93 -3.10
CA ALA A 98 7.81 -6.64 -3.06
C ALA A 98 8.33 -5.83 -1.85
N SER A 99 8.85 -4.62 -2.08
CA SER A 99 9.41 -3.76 -1.04
C SER A 99 8.85 -2.32 -1.10
N PRO A 100 8.22 -1.81 -0.03
CA PRO A 100 7.90 -2.52 1.21
C PRO A 100 6.92 -3.68 0.98
N ALA A 101 6.76 -4.56 1.97
CA ALA A 101 5.82 -5.66 1.87
C ALA A 101 4.38 -5.13 1.64
N PRO A 102 3.58 -5.77 0.79
CA PRO A 102 2.24 -5.30 0.48
C PRO A 102 1.32 -5.49 1.68
N ALA A 103 0.36 -4.60 1.86
CA ALA A 103 -0.61 -4.70 2.97
C ALA A 103 -1.67 -5.80 2.77
N ALA A 104 -1.90 -6.21 1.53
CA ALA A 104 -2.72 -7.35 1.15
C ALA A 104 -2.00 -8.20 0.09
N ASP A 105 -2.51 -9.40 -0.19
CA ASP A 105 -1.98 -10.27 -1.23
C ASP A 105 -1.91 -9.54 -2.59
N LEU A 106 -0.70 -9.42 -3.14
CA LEU A 106 -0.42 -8.69 -4.37
C LEU A 106 -0.30 -9.67 -5.55
N ALA A 107 -1.23 -9.58 -6.50
CA ALA A 107 -1.17 -10.35 -7.74
C ALA A 107 -0.15 -9.76 -8.72
N VAL A 108 0.91 -10.52 -9.02
CA VAL A 108 1.97 -10.14 -9.95
C VAL A 108 1.90 -11.01 -11.20
N SER A 109 1.85 -10.38 -12.38
CA SER A 109 1.88 -11.09 -13.66
C SER A 109 3.33 -11.35 -14.07
N VAL A 110 3.73 -12.62 -14.09
CA VAL A 110 5.06 -13.07 -14.49
C VAL A 110 4.96 -13.77 -15.85
N THR A 111 5.85 -13.44 -16.78
CA THR A 111 5.96 -14.15 -18.05
C THR A 111 7.21 -15.01 -18.04
N VAL A 112 7.04 -16.31 -18.20
CA VAL A 112 8.13 -17.28 -18.35
C VAL A 112 8.35 -17.49 -19.84
N SER A 113 9.58 -17.30 -20.30
CA SER A 113 9.99 -17.54 -21.68
C SER A 113 11.30 -18.31 -21.68
N ALA A 114 11.51 -19.09 -22.73
CA ALA A 114 12.70 -19.90 -22.89
C ALA A 114 13.23 -19.79 -24.33
N SER A 115 14.51 -20.13 -24.50
CA SER A 115 15.21 -20.10 -25.78
C SER A 115 16.09 -21.34 -25.89
N GLY A 116 16.19 -21.88 -27.09
CA GLY A 116 16.71 -23.23 -27.32
C GLY A 116 15.56 -24.23 -27.38
N ASP A 117 15.90 -25.46 -27.71
CA ASP A 117 15.02 -26.59 -27.42
C ASP A 117 15.17 -26.81 -25.91
N VAL A 118 14.09 -26.62 -25.15
CA VAL A 118 14.06 -26.75 -23.69
C VAL A 118 12.66 -27.18 -23.26
N GLY A 119 12.57 -28.30 -22.55
CA GLY A 119 11.32 -28.87 -22.03
C GLY A 119 10.65 -28.08 -20.88
N VAL A 120 10.43 -26.76 -21.04
CA VAL A 120 9.89 -25.87 -20.01
C VAL A 120 8.54 -25.27 -20.39
N ALA A 121 7.62 -25.20 -19.41
CA ALA A 121 6.35 -24.53 -19.60
C ALA A 121 6.56 -23.00 -19.69
N THR A 122 6.29 -22.42 -20.86
CA THR A 122 6.34 -20.97 -21.09
C THR A 122 4.93 -20.37 -21.08
N GLY A 123 4.86 -19.06 -20.82
CA GLY A 123 3.60 -18.32 -20.83
C GLY A 123 3.49 -17.32 -19.69
N GLN A 124 2.35 -16.64 -19.67
CA GLN A 124 1.99 -15.74 -18.59
C GLN A 124 1.33 -16.54 -17.45
N GLN A 125 1.72 -16.20 -16.23
CA GLN A 125 1.19 -16.77 -15.00
C GLN A 125 1.07 -15.69 -13.93
N THR A 126 0.06 -15.81 -13.10
CA THR A 126 -0.13 -14.92 -11.95
C THR A 126 0.49 -15.55 -10.72
N VAL A 127 1.36 -14.80 -10.04
CA VAL A 127 1.98 -15.16 -8.77
C VAL A 127 1.46 -14.22 -7.70
N THR A 128 1.02 -14.77 -6.58
CA THR A 128 0.56 -13.97 -5.44
C THR A 128 1.72 -13.74 -4.47
N VAL A 129 2.15 -12.48 -4.31
CA VAL A 129 3.09 -12.09 -3.26
C VAL A 129 2.29 -11.83 -1.98
N PRO A 130 2.47 -12.62 -0.92
CA PRO A 130 1.76 -12.43 0.34
C PRO A 130 2.26 -11.20 1.10
N THR A 131 1.60 -10.86 2.19
CA THR A 131 1.96 -9.73 3.07
C THR A 131 3.35 -9.87 3.75
N THR A 132 4.01 -11.02 3.62
CA THR A 132 5.44 -11.16 4.00
C THR A 132 6.39 -10.53 2.98
N GLY A 133 5.90 -10.12 1.81
CA GLY A 133 6.65 -9.41 0.78
C GLY A 133 7.49 -10.29 -0.14
N SER A 134 7.43 -11.63 -0.02
CA SER A 134 8.24 -12.51 -0.86
C SER A 134 7.58 -13.86 -1.11
N VAL A 135 7.74 -14.38 -2.34
CA VAL A 135 7.23 -15.67 -2.78
C VAL A 135 8.18 -16.30 -3.81
N THR A 136 8.28 -17.63 -3.76
CA THR A 136 9.03 -18.40 -4.74
C THR A 136 8.11 -18.89 -5.84
N LEU A 137 8.48 -18.59 -7.08
CA LEU A 137 7.97 -19.26 -8.26
C LEU A 137 8.90 -20.41 -8.64
N THR A 138 8.35 -21.61 -8.74
CA THR A 138 9.02 -22.79 -9.29
C THR A 138 8.55 -23.06 -10.71
N VAL A 139 9.49 -23.26 -11.62
CA VAL A 139 9.26 -23.65 -13.02
C VAL A 139 10.00 -24.96 -13.27
N ALA A 140 9.25 -26.05 -13.46
CA ALA A 140 9.82 -27.35 -13.76
C ALA A 140 10.36 -27.40 -15.20
N THR A 141 11.51 -28.05 -15.38
CA THR A 141 11.99 -28.51 -16.69
C THR A 141 11.69 -30.01 -16.83
N SER A 142 11.39 -30.44 -18.05
CA SER A 142 11.17 -31.85 -18.37
C SER A 142 12.53 -32.54 -18.48
N ASP A 143 12.60 -33.78 -17.99
CA ASP A 143 13.68 -34.73 -18.30
C ASP A 143 13.16 -35.60 -19.44
N ASP A 144 13.55 -35.28 -20.66
CA ASP A 144 13.21 -36.13 -21.79
C ASP A 144 14.48 -36.63 -22.50
N ASN A 145 14.29 -37.57 -23.43
CA ASN A 145 15.41 -38.25 -24.07
C ASN A 145 15.80 -37.60 -25.41
N THR A 146 15.34 -36.38 -25.66
CA THR A 146 15.60 -35.60 -26.86
C THR A 146 16.82 -34.72 -26.61
N ASP A 147 17.82 -34.82 -27.49
CA ASP A 147 18.96 -33.91 -27.47
C ASP A 147 18.52 -32.58 -28.09
N GLU A 148 18.48 -31.56 -27.26
CA GLU A 148 17.97 -30.23 -27.56
C GLU A 148 19.09 -29.34 -28.16
N SER A 149 19.13 -29.17 -29.49
CA SER A 149 20.23 -28.51 -30.24
C SER A 149 19.93 -27.10 -30.74
#